data_AF-A0A7H4PB36-F1
#
_entry.id   AF-A0A7H4PB36-F1
#
_cell.length_a   1.000
_cell.length_b   1.000
_cell.length_c   1.000
_cell.angle_alpha   90.00
_cell.angle_beta   90.00
_cell.angle_gamma   90.00
#
_symmetry.space_group_name_H-M   'P 1'
#
loop_
_entity.id
_entity.type
_entity.pdbx_description
1 polymer ?
#
loop_
_entity_poly.entity_id
_entity_poly.type
_entity_poly.pdbx_seq_one_letter_code
_entity_poly.pdbx_strand_id
1 'polypeptide(L)'
;MSDSTPQNICTLFSELWRRLKLVFSNHYFLGFFILIVVVIGSISIWFTAVFNNSPGRLDRLIVNMNTLNFLAFSAPLLATTIFEKTVNIIINRNEVDGNNIAVLLWLLLGTVVTILAIIVLYSVGSGNGSYFSWCSLFAWIISLIYWAVANIENPSYSMNADSKSASGGAKVGSASSLNR
;
A
#
# COMPACT_ATOMS: atom_id res chain seq x y z
N MET A 1 13.46 28.56 23.60
CA MET A 1 13.82 28.76 22.18
C MET A 1 13.34 27.53 21.44
N SER A 2 12.33 27.69 20.61
CA SER A 2 11.69 26.60 19.87
C SER A 2 12.54 26.30 18.65
N ASP A 3 13.25 25.17 18.66
CA ASP A 3 13.93 24.66 17.47
C ASP A 3 12.88 24.19 16.46
N SER A 4 12.39 25.13 15.65
CA SER A 4 11.66 24.85 14.43
C SER A 4 12.64 24.29 13.40
N THR A 5 12.98 23.00 13.54
CA THR A 5 13.74 22.29 12.53
C THR A 5 12.90 22.26 11.24
N PRO A 6 13.42 22.73 10.10
CA PRO A 6 12.71 22.60 8.84
C PRO A 6 12.49 21.11 8.58
N GLN A 7 11.23 20.69 8.47
CA GLN A 7 10.89 19.33 8.04
C GLN A 7 11.35 19.16 6.60
N ASN A 8 12.60 18.70 6.46
CA ASN A 8 13.24 18.52 5.17
C ASN A 8 12.56 17.39 4.41
N ILE A 9 12.39 17.58 3.10
CA ILE A 9 11.97 16.56 2.14
C ILE A 9 12.77 15.26 2.32
N CYS A 10 14.03 15.35 2.76
CA CYS A 10 14.88 14.21 3.11
C CYS A 10 14.30 13.31 4.22
N THR A 11 13.66 13.88 5.25
CA THR A 11 13.03 13.11 6.33
C THR A 11 11.78 12.36 5.84
N LEU A 12 11.15 12.86 4.77
CA LEU A 12 9.97 12.26 4.15
C LEU A 12 10.37 11.10 3.21
N PHE A 13 11.37 11.31 2.36
CA PHE A 13 11.93 10.25 1.54
C PHE A 13 12.56 9.16 2.39
N SER A 14 13.21 9.51 3.51
CA SER A 14 13.75 8.51 4.43
C SER A 14 12.64 7.71 5.09
N GLU A 15 11.50 8.31 5.43
CA GLU A 15 10.35 7.62 6.00
C GLU A 15 9.67 6.69 4.99
N LEU A 16 9.45 7.16 3.74
CA LEU A 16 8.96 6.31 2.65
C LEU A 16 9.91 5.14 2.40
N TRP A 17 11.21 5.42 2.31
CA TRP A 17 12.24 4.42 2.08
C TRP A 17 12.33 3.41 3.23
N ARG A 18 12.19 3.88 4.47
CA ARG A 18 12.15 3.03 5.67
C ARG A 18 10.97 2.06 5.61
N ARG A 19 9.77 2.55 5.30
CA ARG A 19 8.57 1.70 5.14
C ARG A 19 8.72 0.72 3.98
N LEU A 20 9.27 1.16 2.85
CA LEU A 20 9.55 0.30 1.72
C LEU A 20 10.51 -0.84 2.12
N LYS A 21 11.60 -0.51 2.80
CA LYS A 21 12.56 -1.50 3.32
C LYS A 21 11.91 -2.47 4.31
N LEU A 22 11.01 -1.99 5.17
CA LEU A 22 10.25 -2.83 6.09
C LEU A 22 9.33 -3.82 5.37
N VAL A 23 8.64 -3.38 4.31
CA VAL A 23 7.80 -4.27 3.48
C VAL A 23 8.62 -5.43 2.95
N PHE A 24 9.81 -5.16 2.41
CA PHE A 24 10.66 -6.20 1.84
C PHE A 24 11.44 -7.01 2.88
N SER A 25 11.69 -6.45 4.07
CA SER A 25 12.40 -7.15 5.14
C SER A 25 11.49 -8.03 6.00
N ASN A 26 10.19 -7.74 6.05
CA ASN A 26 9.22 -8.52 6.82
C ASN A 26 8.64 -9.65 5.96
N HIS A 27 9.30 -10.81 6.01
CA HIS A 27 8.93 -11.99 5.22
C HIS A 27 7.49 -12.50 5.48
N TYR A 28 7.01 -12.40 6.73
CA TYR A 28 5.64 -12.83 7.06
C TYR A 28 4.59 -11.90 6.45
N PHE A 29 4.79 -10.59 6.59
CA PHE A 29 3.93 -9.60 5.93
C PHE A 29 3.96 -9.79 4.42
N LEU A 30 5.15 -9.93 3.84
CA LEU A 30 5.32 -10.09 2.39
C LEU A 30 4.64 -11.37 1.89
N GLY A 31 4.79 -12.49 2.60
CA GLY A 31 4.13 -13.75 2.26
C GLY A 31 2.61 -13.66 2.31
N PHE A 32 2.05 -13.08 3.38
CA PHE A 32 0.61 -12.83 3.51
C PHE A 32 0.09 -11.90 2.41
N PHE A 33 0.83 -10.81 2.16
CA PHE A 33 0.51 -9.84 1.12
C PHE A 33 0.46 -10.49 -0.27
N ILE A 34 1.47 -11.27 -0.64
CA ILE A 34 1.49 -11.97 -1.93
C ILE A 34 0.35 -12.97 -2.02
N LEU A 35 0.12 -13.78 -0.99
CA LEU A 35 -0.88 -14.85 -1.06
C LEU A 35 -2.32 -14.31 -1.05
N ILE A 36 -2.64 -13.38 -0.16
CA ILE A 36 -4.02 -12.94 0.04
C ILE A 36 -4.34 -11.73 -0.83
N VAL A 37 -3.48 -10.72 -0.80
CA VAL A 37 -3.76 -9.47 -1.52
C VAL A 37 -3.50 -9.64 -3.01
N VAL A 38 -2.36 -10.22 -3.38
CA VAL A 38 -2.01 -10.38 -4.81
C VAL A 38 -2.71 -11.60 -5.41
N VAL A 39 -2.50 -12.81 -4.90
CA VAL A 39 -2.99 -14.04 -5.55
C VAL A 39 -4.52 -14.19 -5.41
N ILE A 40 -5.04 -14.19 -4.18
CA ILE A 40 -6.50 -14.32 -3.96
C ILE A 40 -7.23 -13.08 -4.47
N GLY A 41 -6.72 -11.87 -4.19
CA GLY A 41 -7.38 -10.65 -4.64
C GLY A 41 -7.45 -10.52 -6.17
N SER A 42 -6.45 -11.01 -6.92
CA SER A 42 -6.46 -11.01 -8.39
C SER A 42 -7.25 -12.17 -9.03
N ILE A 43 -8.03 -12.92 -8.25
CA ILE A 43 -8.80 -14.08 -8.75
C ILE A 43 -9.66 -13.75 -9.98
N SER A 44 -10.23 -12.55 -10.06
CA SER A 44 -11.00 -12.10 -11.22
C SER A 44 -10.22 -12.11 -12.54
N ILE A 45 -8.89 -11.94 -12.49
CA ILE A 45 -8.01 -11.92 -13.66
C ILE A 45 -7.72 -13.35 -14.15
N TRP A 46 -7.30 -14.24 -13.24
CA TRP A 46 -6.76 -15.54 -13.64
C TRP A 46 -7.77 -16.69 -13.57
N PHE A 47 -8.81 -16.60 -12.74
CA PHE A 47 -9.77 -17.70 -12.51
C PHE A 47 -10.44 -18.17 -13.80
N THR A 48 -10.92 -17.22 -14.61
CA THR A 48 -11.57 -17.53 -15.90
C THR A 48 -10.60 -18.15 -16.92
N ALA A 49 -9.33 -17.74 -16.92
CA ALA A 49 -8.32 -18.29 -17.82
C ALA A 49 -7.93 -19.73 -17.47
N VAL A 50 -7.90 -20.05 -16.17
CA VAL A 50 -7.44 -21.35 -15.65
C VAL A 50 -8.57 -22.38 -15.57
N PHE A 51 -9.74 -22.00 -15.06
CA PHE A 51 -10.79 -22.96 -14.71
C PHE A 51 -12.01 -22.95 -15.62
N ASN A 52 -12.35 -21.79 -16.20
CA ASN A 52 -13.60 -21.66 -16.97
C ASN A 52 -13.44 -22.07 -18.45
N ASN A 53 -12.21 -22.29 -18.90
CA ASN A 53 -11.91 -22.81 -20.23
C ASN A 53 -11.27 -24.19 -20.06
N SER A 54 -11.86 -25.22 -20.67
CA SER A 54 -11.26 -26.56 -20.72
C SER A 54 -10.79 -26.87 -22.14
N PRO A 55 -9.50 -27.20 -22.36
CA PRO A 55 -8.42 -27.19 -21.37
C PRO A 55 -8.05 -25.75 -20.95
N GLY A 56 -7.53 -25.60 -19.72
CA GLY A 56 -7.07 -24.31 -19.20
C GLY A 56 -6.02 -23.69 -20.13
N ARG A 57 -6.18 -22.40 -20.45
CA ARG A 57 -5.41 -21.72 -21.49
C ARG A 57 -4.68 -20.51 -20.94
N LEU A 58 -3.43 -20.72 -20.53
CA LEU A 58 -2.55 -19.67 -19.99
C LEU A 58 -2.30 -18.54 -21.00
N ASP A 59 -2.40 -18.82 -22.31
CA ASP A 59 -2.35 -17.82 -23.38
C ASP A 59 -3.48 -16.77 -23.25
N ARG A 60 -4.61 -17.13 -22.64
CA ARG A 60 -5.71 -16.19 -22.37
C ARG A 60 -5.54 -15.36 -21.09
N LEU A 61 -4.53 -15.66 -20.28
CA LEU A 61 -4.27 -14.88 -19.06
C LEU A 61 -3.90 -13.44 -19.40
N ILE A 62 -3.11 -13.23 -20.47
CA ILE A 62 -2.75 -11.91 -20.99
C ILE A 62 -4.00 -11.14 -21.47
N VAL A 63 -4.96 -11.83 -22.08
CA VAL A 63 -6.22 -11.23 -22.55
C VAL A 63 -7.08 -10.79 -21.36
N ASN A 64 -7.06 -11.55 -20.26
CA ASN A 64 -7.76 -11.19 -19.03
C ASN A 64 -7.02 -10.12 -18.20
N MET A 65 -5.74 -9.87 -18.46
CA MET A 65 -4.99 -8.74 -17.88
C MET A 65 -5.33 -7.42 -18.58
N ASN A 66 -6.62 -7.14 -18.77
CA ASN A 66 -7.06 -5.88 -19.36
C ASN A 66 -7.16 -4.77 -18.32
N THR A 67 -7.24 -3.53 -18.82
CA THR A 67 -7.37 -2.31 -18.00
C THR A 67 -8.52 -2.40 -16.99
N LEU A 68 -9.67 -2.98 -17.38
CA LEU A 68 -10.84 -3.08 -16.52
C LEU A 68 -10.62 -4.00 -15.33
N ASN A 69 -9.98 -5.15 -15.53
CA ASN A 69 -9.71 -6.09 -14.44
C ASN A 69 -8.64 -5.55 -13.47
N PHE A 70 -7.62 -4.86 -13.99
CA PHE A 70 -6.66 -4.16 -13.13
C PHE A 70 -7.34 -3.06 -12.30
N LEU A 71 -8.21 -2.26 -12.92
CA LEU A 71 -8.96 -1.22 -12.22
C LEU A 71 -9.93 -1.81 -11.19
N ALA A 72 -10.67 -2.86 -11.54
CA ALA A 72 -11.62 -3.53 -10.66
C ALA A 72 -10.94 -4.12 -9.42
N PHE A 73 -9.69 -4.55 -9.53
CA PHE A 73 -8.86 -4.95 -8.40
C PHE A 73 -8.37 -3.75 -7.58
N SER A 74 -7.81 -2.73 -8.25
CA SER A 74 -7.16 -1.60 -7.56
C SER A 74 -8.14 -0.67 -6.85
N ALA A 75 -9.34 -0.47 -7.38
CA ALA A 75 -10.29 0.50 -6.84
C ALA A 75 -10.72 0.16 -5.39
N PRO A 76 -11.14 -1.07 -5.05
CA PRO A 76 -11.41 -1.45 -3.66
C PRO A 76 -10.19 -1.35 -2.75
N LEU A 77 -9.00 -1.72 -3.25
CA LEU A 77 -7.73 -1.68 -2.51
C LEU A 77 -7.37 -0.24 -2.10
N LEU A 78 -7.54 0.71 -3.01
CA LEU A 78 -7.30 2.13 -2.75
C LEU A 78 -8.38 2.72 -1.84
N ALA A 79 -9.65 2.40 -2.08
CA ALA A 79 -10.77 2.91 -1.29
C ALA A 79 -10.65 2.52 0.19
N THR A 80 -10.36 1.24 0.47
CA THR A 80 -10.16 0.75 1.84
C THR A 80 -8.96 1.42 2.52
N THR A 81 -7.84 1.59 1.81
CA THR A 81 -6.66 2.27 2.34
C THR A 81 -6.98 3.73 2.73
N ILE A 82 -7.64 4.47 1.84
CA ILE A 82 -8.01 5.87 2.09
C ILE A 82 -8.96 5.96 3.29
N PHE A 83 -9.96 5.08 3.33
CA PHE A 83 -10.94 5.04 4.42
C PHE A 83 -10.27 4.79 5.76
N GLU A 84 -9.45 3.74 5.89
CA GLU A 84 -8.75 3.40 7.13
C GLU A 84 -7.84 4.53 7.60
N LYS A 85 -7.09 5.16 6.70
CA LYS A 85 -6.20 6.27 7.07
C LYS A 85 -6.99 7.50 7.49
N THR A 86 -8.07 7.84 6.78
CA THR A 86 -8.93 8.96 7.13
C THR A 86 -9.56 8.76 8.52
N VAL A 87 -10.08 7.56 8.80
CA VAL A 87 -10.66 7.23 10.11
C VAL A 87 -9.60 7.32 11.22
N ASN A 88 -8.42 6.76 11.02
CA ASN A 88 -7.34 6.84 12.01
C ASN A 88 -6.90 8.29 12.31
N ILE A 89 -6.84 9.15 11.29
CA ILE A 89 -6.54 10.59 11.48
C ILE A 89 -7.63 11.26 12.32
N ILE A 90 -8.90 10.98 12.02
CA ILE A 90 -10.04 11.60 12.72
C ILE A 90 -10.07 11.16 14.19
N ILE A 91 -9.87 9.88 14.47
CA ILE A 91 -9.93 9.31 15.82
C ILE A 91 -8.75 9.82 16.67
N ASN A 92 -7.54 9.77 16.12
CA ASN A 92 -6.33 10.10 16.89
C ASN A 92 -5.97 11.59 16.85
N ARG A 93 -6.81 12.45 16.24
CA ARG A 93 -6.52 13.88 16.02
C ARG A 93 -6.11 14.67 17.28
N ASN A 94 -6.56 14.21 18.45
CA ASN A 94 -6.33 14.88 19.73
C ASN A 94 -5.04 14.43 20.43
N GLU A 95 -4.36 13.38 19.95
CA GLU A 95 -3.13 12.81 20.53
C GLU A 95 -1.87 13.16 19.72
N VAL A 96 -2.00 13.96 18.66
CA VAL A 96 -0.90 14.26 17.73
C VAL A 96 -0.20 15.57 18.11
N ASP A 97 1.02 15.47 18.63
CA ASP A 97 1.92 16.61 18.83
C ASP A 97 2.09 17.43 17.54
N GLY A 98 2.24 18.76 17.66
CA GLY A 98 2.27 19.71 16.53
C GLY A 98 3.28 19.39 15.42
N ASN A 99 4.40 18.72 15.74
CA ASN A 99 5.37 18.25 14.73
C ASN A 99 4.89 17.01 13.95
N ASN A 100 4.09 16.13 14.58
CA ASN A 100 3.51 14.97 13.89
C ASN A 100 2.38 15.38 12.94
N ILE A 101 1.70 16.51 13.19
CA ILE A 101 0.62 17.01 12.32
C ILE A 101 1.13 17.35 10.92
N ALA A 102 2.30 18.00 10.82
CA ALA A 102 2.86 18.38 9.51
C ALA A 102 3.31 17.16 8.68
N VAL A 103 3.89 16.13 9.32
CA VAL A 103 4.23 14.85 8.66
C VAL A 103 2.95 14.14 8.19
N LEU A 104 1.91 14.14 9.01
CA LEU A 104 0.61 13.52 8.71
C LEU A 104 -0.09 14.21 7.53
N LEU A 105 -0.09 15.55 7.49
CA LEU A 105 -0.64 16.35 6.39
C LEU A 105 0.12 16.13 5.08
N TRP A 106 1.44 15.98 5.14
CA TRP A 106 2.25 15.65 3.95
C TRP A 106 2.05 14.22 3.47
N LEU A 107 1.90 13.24 4.37
CA LEU A 107 1.54 11.86 3.99
C LEU A 107 0.16 11.82 3.33
N LEU A 108 -0.78 12.65 3.81
CA LEU A 108 -2.09 12.83 3.20
C LEU A 108 -1.98 13.49 1.82
N LEU A 109 -1.14 14.51 1.65
CA LEU A 109 -0.89 15.11 0.34
C LEU A 109 -0.21 14.13 -0.64
N GLY A 110 0.81 13.40 -0.18
CA GLY A 110 1.50 12.38 -0.98
C GLY A 110 0.53 11.28 -1.43
N THR A 111 -0.38 10.88 -0.55
CA THR A 111 -1.50 9.98 -0.88
C THR A 111 -2.37 10.54 -2.00
N VAL A 112 -2.79 11.81 -1.91
CA VAL A 112 -3.58 12.47 -2.96
C VAL A 112 -2.82 12.48 -4.28
N VAL A 113 -1.52 12.82 -4.28
CA VAL A 113 -0.68 12.82 -5.49
C VAL A 113 -0.57 11.41 -6.09
N THR A 114 -0.34 10.39 -5.28
CA THR A 114 -0.28 8.99 -5.75
C THR A 114 -1.61 8.56 -6.36
N ILE A 115 -2.75 8.91 -5.76
CA ILE A 115 -4.08 8.60 -6.30
C ILE A 115 -4.30 9.30 -7.64
N LEU A 116 -3.94 10.58 -7.76
CA LEU A 116 -4.05 11.31 -9.02
C LEU A 116 -3.20 10.66 -10.12
N ALA A 117 -1.97 10.25 -9.80
CA ALA A 117 -1.12 9.53 -10.75
C ALA A 117 -1.74 8.20 -11.20
N ILE A 118 -2.32 7.43 -10.28
CA ILE A 118 -3.03 6.18 -10.58
C ILE A 118 -4.24 6.43 -11.50
N ILE A 119 -5.05 7.45 -11.21
CA ILE A 119 -6.22 7.83 -12.03
C ILE A 119 -5.78 8.21 -13.45
N VAL A 120 -4.73 9.03 -13.58
CA VAL A 120 -4.19 9.42 -14.89
C VAL A 120 -3.71 8.19 -15.66
N LEU A 121 -2.94 7.31 -15.03
CA LEU A 121 -2.44 6.09 -15.68
C LEU A 121 -3.57 5.15 -16.13
N TYR A 122 -4.61 4.98 -15.32
CA TYR A 122 -5.79 4.21 -15.73
C TYR A 122 -6.57 4.89 -16.85
N SER A 123 -6.67 6.22 -16.86
CA SER A 123 -7.38 6.98 -17.90
C SER A 123 -6.65 6.95 -19.24
N VAL A 124 -5.32 7.06 -19.22
CA VAL A 124 -4.48 6.87 -20.43
C VAL A 124 -4.57 5.42 -20.89
N GLY A 125 -4.54 4.47 -19.96
CA GLY A 125 -4.62 3.05 -20.27
C GLY A 125 -5.97 2.59 -20.81
N SER A 126 -7.07 3.25 -20.44
CA SER A 126 -8.42 2.96 -20.94
C SER A 126 -8.69 3.58 -22.32
N GLY A 127 -7.96 4.63 -22.69
CA GLY A 127 -8.02 5.26 -24.02
C GLY A 127 -7.65 4.32 -25.17
N ASN A 128 -6.92 3.23 -24.89
CA ASN A 128 -6.53 2.21 -25.86
C ASN A 128 -7.55 1.04 -25.97
N GLY A 129 -8.72 1.15 -25.34
CA GLY A 129 -9.76 0.11 -25.31
C GLY A 129 -9.61 -0.88 -24.14
N SER A 130 -10.43 -1.95 -24.13
CA SER A 130 -10.42 -3.00 -23.09
C SER A 130 -9.29 -4.03 -23.25
N TYR A 131 -8.17 -3.63 -23.84
CA TYR A 131 -7.00 -4.48 -24.07
C TYR A 131 -5.95 -4.28 -22.98
N PHE A 132 -4.92 -5.13 -22.97
CA PHE A 132 -3.77 -4.97 -22.09
C PHE A 132 -3.10 -3.61 -22.34
N SER A 133 -2.81 -2.89 -21.25
CA SER A 133 -2.11 -1.60 -21.29
C SER A 133 -1.00 -1.56 -20.26
N TRP A 134 0.20 -1.21 -20.70
CA TRP A 134 1.34 -0.98 -19.82
C TRP A 134 1.05 0.10 -18.77
N CYS A 135 0.32 1.16 -19.15
CA CYS A 135 -0.08 2.20 -18.20
C CYS A 135 -0.94 1.64 -17.07
N SER A 136 -1.89 0.77 -17.39
CA SER A 136 -2.77 0.13 -16.41
C SER A 136 -2.03 -0.88 -15.55
N LEU A 137 -1.06 -1.61 -16.12
CA LEU A 137 -0.19 -2.49 -15.35
C LEU A 137 0.65 -1.70 -14.35
N PHE A 138 1.25 -0.58 -14.75
CA PHE A 138 2.00 0.29 -13.83
C PHE A 138 1.11 0.89 -12.75
N ALA A 139 -0.11 1.33 -13.10
CA ALA A 139 -1.09 1.83 -12.13
C ALA A 139 -1.45 0.76 -11.08
N TRP A 140 -1.62 -0.48 -11.54
CA TRP A 140 -1.88 -1.64 -10.69
C TRP A 140 -0.70 -1.92 -9.73
N ILE A 141 0.54 -1.94 -10.23
CA ILE A 141 1.74 -2.13 -9.42
C ILE A 141 1.90 -1.00 -8.39
N ILE A 142 1.70 0.25 -8.79
CA ILE A 142 1.77 1.40 -7.87
C ILE A 142 0.70 1.26 -6.79
N SER A 143 -0.52 0.83 -7.13
CA SER A 143 -1.60 0.60 -6.15
C SER A 143 -1.22 -0.48 -5.13
N LEU A 144 -0.59 -1.57 -5.56
CA LEU A 144 -0.09 -2.64 -4.68
C LEU A 144 0.99 -2.14 -3.73
N ILE A 145 1.99 -1.44 -4.26
CA ILE A 145 3.09 -0.88 -3.44
C ILE A 145 2.54 0.13 -2.45
N TYR A 146 1.65 1.02 -2.89
CA TYR A 146 1.01 2.01 -2.03
C TYR A 146 0.25 1.35 -0.88
N TRP A 147 -0.56 0.33 -1.18
CA TRP A 147 -1.27 -0.43 -0.14
C TRP A 147 -0.31 -1.06 0.86
N ALA A 148 0.75 -1.72 0.37
CA ALA A 148 1.73 -2.39 1.23
C ALA A 148 2.45 -1.41 2.17
N VAL A 149 2.93 -0.28 1.63
CA VAL A 149 3.59 0.78 2.40
C VAL A 149 2.64 1.42 3.41
N ALA A 150 1.37 1.61 3.04
CA ALA A 150 0.37 2.17 3.94
C ALA A 150 0.03 1.20 5.10
N ASN A 151 0.07 -0.12 4.86
CA ASN A 151 -0.41 -1.13 5.81
C ASN A 151 0.69 -1.84 6.62
N ILE A 152 1.97 -1.73 6.25
CA ILE A 152 3.07 -2.44 6.94
C ILE A 152 3.16 -2.13 8.45
N GLU A 153 2.74 -0.93 8.86
CA GLU A 153 2.74 -0.50 10.25
C GLU A 153 1.34 -0.47 10.88
N ASN A 154 0.34 -1.08 10.23
CA ASN A 154 -0.97 -1.20 10.84
C ASN A 154 -0.83 -2.08 12.10
N PRO A 155 -1.16 -1.57 13.29
CA PRO A 155 -0.98 -2.31 14.54
C PRO A 155 -1.82 -3.60 14.57
N SER A 156 -2.87 -3.69 13.75
CA SER A 156 -3.68 -4.91 13.58
C SER A 156 -2.89 -6.05 12.92
N TYR A 157 -1.82 -5.73 12.18
CA TYR A 157 -0.93 -6.71 11.53
C TYR A 157 0.38 -6.89 12.29
N SER A 158 0.70 -6.01 13.25
CA SER A 158 1.76 -6.30 14.19
C SER A 158 1.29 -7.39 15.13
N MET A 159 1.97 -8.53 15.12
CA MET A 159 1.89 -9.48 16.23
C MET A 159 2.23 -8.68 17.48
N ASN A 160 1.25 -8.49 18.38
CA ASN A 160 1.54 -8.00 19.71
C ASN A 160 2.56 -8.98 20.28
N ALA A 161 3.82 -8.56 20.32
CA ALA A 161 4.84 -9.28 21.06
C ALA A 161 4.42 -9.11 22.52
N ASP A 162 3.60 -10.05 23.00
CA ASP A 162 3.29 -10.14 24.42
C ASP A 162 4.61 -10.06 25.17
N SER A 163 4.65 -9.22 26.21
CA SER A 163 5.80 -9.09 27.12
C SER A 163 6.18 -10.40 27.83
N LYS A 164 5.48 -11.50 27.53
CA LYS A 164 5.72 -12.87 27.96
C LYS A 164 6.38 -13.76 26.89
N SER A 165 6.71 -13.25 25.70
CA SER A 165 7.53 -13.99 24.75
C SER A 165 8.95 -14.15 25.31
N ALA A 166 9.31 -15.38 25.65
CA ALA A 166 10.49 -15.77 26.43
C ALA A 166 11.87 -15.51 25.78
N SER A 167 11.95 -14.67 24.74
CA SER A 167 13.20 -14.38 24.05
C SER A 167 13.37 -12.87 23.84
N GLY A 168 13.66 -12.13 24.91
CA GLY A 168 14.39 -10.84 24.91
C GLY A 168 14.17 -9.86 23.75
N GLY A 169 12.96 -9.79 23.19
CA GLY A 169 12.68 -9.06 21.96
C GLY A 169 12.51 -7.59 22.29
N ALA A 170 13.52 -6.78 21.98
CA ALA A 170 13.43 -5.34 22.07
C ALA A 170 12.17 -4.85 21.33
N LYS A 171 11.38 -4.00 22.01
CA LYS A 171 10.24 -3.29 21.42
C LYS A 171 10.64 -2.77 20.04
N VAL A 172 10.04 -3.28 18.99
CA VAL A 172 10.22 -2.75 17.63
C VAL A 172 9.71 -1.32 17.67
N GLY A 173 10.62 -0.36 17.50
CA GLY A 173 10.39 1.06 17.71
C GLY A 173 9.25 1.58 16.85
N SER A 174 8.13 1.89 17.50
CA SER A 174 7.26 3.01 17.10
C SER A 174 8.13 4.27 17.02
N ALA A 175 7.78 5.18 16.09
CA ALA A 175 8.48 6.43 15.74
C ALA A 175 8.99 7.29 16.93
N SER A 176 8.57 7.00 18.16
CA SER A 176 9.22 7.42 19.40
C SER A 176 10.73 7.11 19.52
N SER A 177 11.29 6.16 18.77
CA SER A 177 12.71 5.78 18.87
C SER A 177 13.66 6.65 18.02
N LEU A 178 13.14 7.64 17.27
CA LEU A 178 13.95 8.56 16.48
C LEU A 178 14.44 9.79 17.28
N ASN A 179 14.12 9.89 18.57
CA ASN A 179 14.60 10.92 19.48
C ASN A 179 15.50 10.34 20.59
N ARG A 180 16.57 9.64 20.20
CA ARG A 180 17.67 9.34 21.12
C ARG A 180 19.03 9.51 20.44
#